data_AF-A0A940V2A5-F1
#
_entry.id   AF-A0A940V2A5-F1
#
_cell.length_a   1.000
_cell.length_b   1.000
_cell.length_c   1.000
_cell.angle_alpha   90.00
_cell.angle_beta   90.00
_cell.angle_gamma   90.00
#
_symmetry.space_group_name_H-M   'P 1'
#
loop_
_entity.id
_entity.type
_entity.pdbx_description
1 polymer ?
#
loop_
_entity_poly.entity_id
_entity_poly.type
_entity_poly.pdbx_seq_one_letter_code
_entity_poly.pdbx_strand_id
1 'polypeptide(L)' 'ESFEIEKDFRGSHLHIVVNNPGHAESGCKKLTVNGKEIEGNYIPAELLKEYTDIELTIS' A
#
# COMPACT_ATOMS: atom_id res chain seq x y z
N GLU A 1 -13.86 -3.87 -5.99
CA GLU A 1 -12.82 -4.33 -6.94
C GLU A 1 -11.46 -4.22 -6.27
N SER A 2 -10.50 -5.06 -6.64
CA SER A 2 -9.13 -4.98 -6.11
C SER A 2 -8.14 -5.38 -7.19
N PHE A 3 -6.94 -4.84 -7.11
CA PHE A 3 -5.81 -5.28 -7.92
C PHE A 3 -4.55 -5.36 -7.05
N GLU A 4 -3.61 -6.15 -7.54
CA GLU A 4 -2.37 -6.47 -6.85
C GLU A 4 -1.18 -6.08 -7.74
N ILE A 5 -0.13 -5.55 -7.11
CA ILE A 5 1.10 -5.14 -7.76
C ILE A 5 2.27 -5.72 -6.97
N GLU A 6 3.15 -6.43 -7.67
CA GLU A 6 4.46 -6.83 -7.16
C GLU A 6 5.54 -5.93 -7.75
N LYS A 7 6.44 -5.42 -6.90
CA LYS A 7 7.46 -4.46 -7.34
C LYS A 7 8.72 -4.48 -6.48
N ASP A 8 9.87 -4.63 -7.14
CA ASP A 8 11.15 -4.33 -6.51
C ASP A 8 11.43 -2.82 -6.48
N PHE A 9 11.76 -2.30 -5.30
CA PHE A 9 12.09 -0.89 -5.09
C PHE A 9 13.14 -0.70 -4.00
N ARG A 10 14.28 -0.11 -4.37
CA ARG A 10 15.38 0.20 -3.41
C ARG A 10 15.82 -1.00 -2.55
N GLY A 11 15.81 -2.20 -3.12
CA GLY A 11 16.17 -3.44 -2.41
C GLY A 11 15.05 -4.03 -1.53
N SER A 12 13.84 -3.47 -1.58
CA SER A 12 12.63 -4.01 -0.97
C SER A 12 11.73 -4.62 -2.05
N HIS A 13 11.24 -5.84 -1.81
CA HIS A 13 10.16 -6.43 -2.58
C HIS A 13 8.82 -5.99 -2.00
N LEU A 14 8.04 -5.25 -2.78
CA LEU A 14 6.78 -4.66 -2.36
C LEU A 14 5.62 -5.47 -2.93
N HIS A 15 4.83 -6.05 -2.04
CA HIS A 15 3.54 -6.63 -2.36
C HIS A 15 2.46 -5.61 -2.00
N ILE A 16 1.79 -5.07 -3.03
CA ILE A 16 0.84 -3.96 -2.89
C ILE A 16 -0.54 -4.40 -3.34
N VAL A 17 -1.50 -4.38 -2.40
CA VAL A 17 -2.91 -4.64 -2.69
C VAL A 17 -3.69 -3.34 -2.61
N VAL A 18 -4.41 -3.01 -3.68
CA VAL A 18 -5.29 -1.84 -3.73
C VAL A 18 -6.74 -2.30 -3.77
N ASN A 19 -7.50 -1.90 -2.75
CA ASN A 19 -8.91 -2.17 -2.57
C ASN A 19 -9.74 -0.94 -2.96
N ASN A 20 -10.64 -1.11 -3.92
CA ASN A 20 -11.57 -0.09 -4.39
C ASN A 20 -13.02 -0.60 -4.29
N PRO A 21 -13.63 -0.59 -3.09
CA PRO A 21 -15.03 -0.98 -2.93
C PRO A 21 -16.00 0.08 -3.48
N GLY A 22 -15.57 1.34 -3.58
CA GLY A 22 -16.41 2.47 -3.98
C GLY A 22 -16.37 2.84 -5.46
N HIS A 23 -15.60 2.12 -6.28
CA HIS A 23 -15.30 2.49 -7.67
C HIS A 23 -14.73 3.92 -7.80
N ALA A 24 -13.95 4.36 -6.81
CA ALA A 24 -13.25 5.64 -6.83
C ALA A 24 -12.04 5.59 -7.77
N GLU A 25 -11.69 6.72 -8.39
CA GLU A 25 -10.53 6.80 -9.29
C GLU A 25 -9.26 7.31 -8.58
N SER A 26 -9.39 7.85 -7.38
CA SER A 26 -8.28 8.38 -6.57
C SER A 26 -8.67 8.43 -5.08
N GLY A 27 -7.74 8.91 -4.24
CA GLY A 27 -7.96 9.07 -2.80
C GLY A 27 -7.24 8.02 -1.96
N CYS A 28 -7.12 8.29 -0.67
CA CYS A 28 -6.55 7.37 0.31
C CYS A 28 -7.46 7.36 1.53
N LYS A 29 -8.24 6.29 1.68
CA LYS A 29 -9.09 6.09 2.85
C LYS A 29 -8.30 5.49 4.01
N LYS A 30 -7.45 4.51 3.70
CA LYS A 30 -6.65 3.77 4.66
C LYS A 30 -5.43 3.19 3.98
N LEU A 31 -4.28 3.31 4.62
CA LEU A 31 -3.03 2.71 4.20
C LEU A 31 -2.45 1.90 5.37
N THR A 32 -2.13 0.63 5.13
CA THR A 32 -1.38 -0.20 6.08
C THR A 32 -0.07 -0.64 5.45
N VAL A 33 0.97 -0.71 6.28
CA VAL A 33 2.29 -1.21 5.89
C VAL A 33 2.69 -2.24 6.93
N ASN A 34 2.91 -3.48 6.50
CA ASN A 34 3.17 -4.62 7.37
C ASN A 34 2.13 -4.75 8.51
N GLY A 35 0.84 -4.54 8.17
CA GLY A 35 -0.28 -4.58 9.12
C GLY A 35 -0.41 -3.37 10.05
N LYS A 36 0.52 -2.40 10.02
CA LYS A 36 0.43 -1.16 10.80
C LYS A 36 -0.21 -0.06 9.95
N GLU A 37 -1.25 0.57 10.48
CA GLU A 37 -1.88 1.73 9.84
C GLU A 37 -0.94 2.94 9.85
N ILE A 38 -0.81 3.58 8.70
CA ILE A 38 0.01 4.76 8.47
C ILE A 38 -0.90 5.94 8.19
N GLU A 39 -0.63 7.07 8.83
CA GLU A 39 -1.38 8.29 8.59
C GLU A 39 -1.03 8.89 7.23
N GLY A 40 -2.06 9.26 6.46
CA GLY A 40 -1.90 9.79 5.11
C GLY A 40 -1.59 8.72 4.06
N ASN A 41 -0.89 9.11 3.00
CA ASN A 41 -0.64 8.29 1.81
C ASN A 41 0.86 8.15 1.46
N TYR A 42 1.74 8.45 2.41
CA TYR A 42 3.18 8.38 2.24
C TYR A 42 3.78 7.27 3.10
N ILE A 43 4.63 6.43 2.51
CA ILE A 43 5.37 5.38 3.22
C ILE A 43 6.80 5.84 3.43
N PRO A 44 7.22 6.13 4.68
CA PRO A 44 8.61 6.41 5.01
C PRO A 44 9.52 5.24 4.63
N ALA A 45 10.69 5.55 4.06
CA ALA A 45 11.65 4.53 3.61
C ALA A 45 12.13 3.61 4.75
N GLU A 46 12.15 4.10 5.99
CA GLU A 46 12.46 3.35 7.20
C GLU A 46 11.48 2.22 7.54
N LEU A 47 10.27 2.23 6.96
CA LEU A 47 9.28 1.17 7.15
C LEU A 47 9.42 0.04 6.13
N LEU A 48 10.23 0.24 5.09
CA LEU A 48 10.48 -0.77 4.08
C LEU A 48 11.45 -1.82 4.64
N LYS A 49 11.09 -3.08 4.45
CA LYS A 49 11.92 -4.25 4.79
C LYS A 49 12.35 -4.97 3.51
N GLU A 50 13.07 -6.08 3.63
CA GLU A 50 13.37 -6.93 2.47
C GLU A 50 12.09 -7.34 1.72
N TYR A 51 11.04 -7.69 2.46
CA TYR A 51 9.68 -7.88 1.96
C TYR A 51 8.72 -6.96 2.71
N THR A 52 7.90 -6.20 1.99
CA THR A 52 6.97 -5.24 2.57
C THR A 52 5.56 -5.46 2.01
N ASP A 53 4.62 -5.77 2.90
CA ASP A 53 3.19 -5.82 2.58
C ASP A 53 2.58 -4.42 2.69
N ILE A 54 1.86 -4.01 1.65
CA ILE A 54 1.19 -2.72 1.58
C ILE A 54 -0.27 -2.96 1.19
N GLU A 55 -1.21 -2.46 1.99
CA GLU A 55 -2.63 -2.44 1.60
C GLU A 55 -3.15 -1.01 1.58
N LEU A 56 -3.70 -0.61 0.43
CA LEU A 56 -4.34 0.68 0.23
C LEU A 56 -5.83 0.46 0.00
N THR A 57 -6.68 1.14 0.76
CA THR A 57 -8.11 1.30 0.42
C THR A 57 -8.32 2.71 -0.14
N ILE A 58 -8.86 2.81 -1.35
CA ILE A 58 -9.20 4.10 -1.98
C ILE A 58 -10.69 4.42 -1.80
N SER A 59 -11.02 5.71 -1.79
CA SER A 59 -12.38 6.25 -1.70
C SER A 59 -12.45 7.66 -2.27
#